data_AF-A0A927S1P5-F1
#
_entry.id   AF-A0A927S1P5-F1
#
_cell.length_a   1.000
_cell.length_b   1.000
_cell.length_c   1.000
_cell.angle_alpha   90.00
_cell.angle_beta   90.00
_cell.angle_gamma   90.00
#
_symmetry.space_group_name_H-M   'P 1'
#
loop_
_entity.id
_entity.type
_entity.pdbx_description
1 polymer ?
#
loop_
_entity_poly.entity_id
_entity_poly.type
_entity_poly.pdbx_seq_one_letter_code
_entity_poly.pdbx_strand_id
1 'polypeptide(L)' 'PDFIAKLQIALKECYETEYWLELFVKSDILNKETGVTLYNQCGAIRRILIASVNTAKENAK' A
#
# COMPACT_ATOMS: atom_id res chain seq x y z
N PRO A 1 -15.35 3.17 -13.51
CA PRO A 1 -15.93 1.86 -13.10
C PRO A 1 -15.63 1.56 -11.62
N ASP A 2 -16.55 0.88 -10.92
CA ASP A 2 -16.44 0.55 -9.49
C ASP A 2 -15.12 -0.16 -9.13
N PHE A 3 -14.69 -1.13 -9.95
CA PHE A 3 -13.42 -1.85 -9.78
C PHE A 3 -12.21 -0.91 -9.62
N ILE A 4 -12.07 0.10 -10.48
CA ILE A 4 -10.97 1.07 -10.41
C ILE A 4 -11.05 1.89 -9.13
N ALA A 5 -12.26 2.30 -8.73
CA ALA A 5 -12.47 3.06 -7.50
C ALA A 5 -12.06 2.23 -6.26
N LYS A 6 -12.43 0.94 -6.20
CA LYS A 6 -12.02 0.04 -5.11
C LYS A 6 -10.49 -0.14 -5.06
N LEU A 7 -9.83 -0.28 -6.21
CA LEU A 7 -8.37 -0.36 -6.25
C LEU A 7 -7.69 0.94 -5.79
N GLN A 8 -8.25 2.10 -6.13
CA GLN A 8 -7.74 3.38 -5.66
C GLN A 8 -7.94 3.56 -4.15
N ILE A 9 -9.06 3.09 -3.59
CA ILE A 9 -9.27 3.04 -2.13
C ILE A 9 -8.22 2.13 -1.50
N ALA A 10 -8.04 0.90 -1.98
CA ALA A 10 -7.02 -0.01 -1.46
C ALA A 10 -5.61 0.61 -1.51
N LEU A 11 -5.29 1.37 -2.56
CA LEU A 11 -4.02 2.07 -2.67
C LEU A 11 -3.87 3.18 -1.62
N LYS A 12 -4.92 3.95 -1.35
CA LYS A 12 -4.93 4.93 -0.25
C LYS A 12 -4.69 4.26 1.10
N GLU A 13 -5.43 3.20 1.40
CA GLU A 13 -5.30 2.46 2.67
C GLU A 13 -3.90 1.81 2.82
N CYS A 14 -3.28 1.42 1.70
CA CYS A 14 -1.90 0.93 1.69
C CYS A 14 -0.90 2.03 2.10
N TYR A 15 -1.05 3.25 1.58
CA TYR A 15 -0.20 4.38 2.01
C TYR A 15 -0.41 4.73 3.48
N GLU A 16 -1.66 4.69 3.96
CA GLU A 16 -1.98 4.94 5.36
C GLU A 16 -1.34 3.87 6.27
N THR A 17 -1.34 2.62 5.83
CA THR A 17 -0.66 1.51 6.53
C THR A 17 0.86 1.74 6.60
N GLU A 18 1.51 2.16 5.51
CA GLU A 18 2.96 2.47 5.53
C GLU A 18 3.29 3.57 6.54
N TYR A 19 2.44 4.60 6.63
CA TYR A 19 2.59 5.67 7.62
C TYR A 19 2.48 5.13 9.06
N TRP A 20 1.50 4.28 9.35
CA TRP A 20 1.36 3.67 10.67
C TRP A 20 2.53 2.76 11.03
N LEU A 21 3.05 1.98 10.08
CA LEU A 21 4.24 1.15 10.29
C LEU A 21 5.46 1.99 10.65
N GLU A 22 5.67 3.11 9.97
CA GLU A 22 6.75 4.04 10.30
C GLU A 22 6.59 4.62 11.71
N LEU A 23 5.36 5.01 12.09
CA LEU A 23 5.09 5.54 13.40
C LEU A 23 5.31 4.49 14.51
N PHE A 24 4.88 3.24 14.29
CA PHE A 24 5.06 2.16 15.26
C PHE A 24 6.53 1.81 15.51
N VAL A 25 7.37 1.91 14.48
CA VAL A 25 8.82 1.76 14.63
C VAL A 25 9.40 2.94 15.41
N LYS A 26 8.96 4.16 15.12
CA LYS A 26 9.43 5.38 15.83
C LYS A 26 8.98 5.44 17.29
N SER A 27 7.87 4.80 17.63
CA SER A 27 7.33 4.76 18.99
C SER A 27 7.76 3.51 19.77
N ASP A 28 8.71 2.73 19.27
CA ASP A 28 9.18 1.45 19.86
C ASP A 28 8.06 0.43 20.14
N ILE A 29 6.91 0.54 19.47
CA ILE A 29 5.82 -0.45 19.51
C ILE A 29 6.18 -1.67 18.66
N LEU A 30 6.88 -1.42 17.55
CA LEU A 30 7.32 -2.43 16.60
C LEU A 30 8.85 -2.39 16.47
N ASN A 31 9.51 -3.53 16.62
CA ASN A 31 10.96 -3.59 16.41
C ASN A 31 11.32 -3.27 14.95
N LYS A 32 12.52 -2.70 14.75
CA LYS A 32 12.96 -2.20 13.45
C LYS A 32 13.03 -3.27 12.36
N GLU A 33 13.46 -4.50 12.68
CA GLU A 33 13.59 -5.59 11.70
C GLU A 33 12.24 -6.06 11.18
N THR A 34 11.25 -6.18 12.08
CA THR A 34 9.87 -6.49 11.73
C THR A 34 9.25 -5.32 10.97
N GLY A 35 9.51 -4.08 11.40
CA GLY A 35 9.11 -2.87 10.69
C GLY A 35 9.58 -2.84 9.23
N VAL A 36 10.86 -3.09 8.99
CA VAL A 36 11.43 -3.17 7.63
C VAL A 36 10.77 -4.28 6.81
N THR A 37 10.54 -5.45 7.42
CA THR A 37 9.89 -6.58 6.74
C THR A 37 8.47 -6.23 6.30
N LEU A 38 7.66 -5.67 7.21
CA LEU A 38 6.28 -5.25 6.92
C LEU A 38 6.24 -4.09 5.92
N TYR A 39 7.15 -3.14 6.02
CA TYR A 39 7.25 -2.03 5.07
C TYR A 39 7.57 -2.53 3.65
N ASN A 40 8.47 -3.50 3.52
CA ASN A 40 8.80 -4.11 2.24
C ASN A 40 7.61 -4.86 1.62
N GLN A 41 6.85 -5.60 2.45
CA GLN A 41 5.63 -6.29 2.03
C GLN A 41 4.55 -5.30 1.59
N CYS A 42 4.31 -4.25 2.38
CA CYS A 42 3.36 -3.19 2.05
C CYS A 42 3.75 -2.49 0.74
N GLY A 43 5.04 -2.18 0.57
CA GLY A 43 5.57 -1.60 -0.67
C GLY A 43 5.40 -2.52 -1.89
N ALA A 44 5.44 -3.84 -1.72
CA ALA A 44 5.15 -4.80 -2.80
C ALA A 44 3.66 -4.75 -3.20
N ILE A 45 2.75 -4.75 -2.22
CA ILE A 45 1.31 -4.62 -2.45
C ILE A 45 0.99 -3.30 -3.17
N ARG A 46 1.59 -2.18 -2.71
CA ARG A 46 1.45 -0.87 -3.34
C ARG A 46 1.82 -0.89 -4.82
N ARG A 47 2.94 -1.52 -5.19
CA ARG A 47 3.35 -1.64 -6.60
C ARG A 47 2.35 -2.46 -7.43
N ILE A 48 1.83 -3.54 -6.87
CA ILE A 48 0.80 -4.37 -7.53
C ILE A 48 -0.49 -3.55 -7.75
N LEU A 49 -0.92 -2.79 -6.74
CA LEU A 49 -2.10 -1.93 -6.83
C LEU A 49 -1.92 -0.83 -7.89
N ILE A 50 -0.76 -0.17 -7.94
CA ILE A 50 -0.45 0.85 -8.95
C ILE A 50 -0.52 0.25 -10.36
N ALA A 51 0.16 -0.89 -10.58
CA ALA A 51 0.11 -1.58 -11.87
C ALA A 51 -1.32 -1.96 -12.25
N SER A 52 -2.08 -2.54 -11.32
CA SER A 52 -3.47 -2.95 -11.54
C SER A 52 -4.39 -1.77 -11.88
N VAL A 53 -4.27 -0.64 -11.17
CA VAL A 53 -5.03 0.58 -11.46
C VAL A 53 -4.71 1.11 -12.84
N ASN A 54 -3.43 1.13 -13.23
CA ASN A 54 -2.99 1.63 -14.53
C ASN A 54 -3.53 0.75 -15.66
N THR A 55 -3.37 -0.58 -15.56
CA THR A 55 -3.92 -1.53 -16.53
C THR A 55 -5.44 -1.43 -16.62
N ALA A 56 -6.15 -1.32 -15.49
CA ALA A 56 -7.61 -1.22 -15.50
C ALA A 56 -8.10 0.10 -16.12
N LYS A 57 -7.39 1.22 -15.90
CA LYS A 57 -7.71 2.50 -16.53
C LYS A 57 -7.46 2.49 -18.03
N GLU A 58 -6.39 1.84 -18.48
CA GLU A 58 -6.08 1.70 -19.90
C GLU A 58 -7.14 0.89 -20.65
N ASN A 59 -7.58 -0.24 -20.08
CA ASN A 59 -8.64 -1.08 -20.67
C ASN A 59 -10.06 -0.48 -20.56
N ALA A 60 -10.24 0.57 -19.76
CA ALA A 60 -11.53 1.26 -19.60
C ALA A 60 -11.63 2.54 -20.45
N LYS A 61 -10.58 2.88 -21.21
CA LYS A 61 -10.65 3.86 -22.30
C LYS A 61 -11.28 3.22 -23.54
#